data_AF-A0A0C2G5A9-F1
#
_entry.id   AF-A0A0C2G5A9-F1
#
_cell.length_a   1.000
_cell.length_b   1.000
_cell.length_c   1.000
_cell.angle_alpha   90.00
_cell.angle_beta   90.00
_cell.angle_gamma   90.00
#
_symmetry.space_group_name_H-M   'P 1'
#
loop_
_entity.id
_entity.type
_entity.pdbx_description
1 polymer ?
#
loop_
_entity_poly.entity_id
_entity_poly.type
_entity_poly.pdbx_seq_one_letter_code
_entity_poly.pdbx_strand_id
1 'polypeptide(L)'
;DIPVYPKDEEKPVVENAEGLNVLGIIVFCIALGISLSQLGAEADVMIQFFAIMDKVIMKLVMTVMWYSPFGIMCLIMGKILEIHDLADTARMLAMYMVTVLTGLAVHSLISLPLLFFLSTKKNPFTFMRGLLQAWITALGTASSSATLPITYNCLEENLGVDRRVTRFVLPVGATINMVRPSE
;
A
#
# COMPACT_ATOMS: atom_id res chain seq x y z
N ASP A 1 41.83 -29.89 -40.58
CA ASP A 1 40.73 -30.09 -39.62
C ASP A 1 40.50 -28.82 -38.81
N ILE A 2 39.51 -28.04 -39.23
CA ILE A 2 39.08 -26.83 -38.52
C ILE A 2 38.14 -27.30 -37.41
N PRO A 3 38.36 -26.94 -36.14
CA PRO A 3 37.46 -27.35 -35.06
C PRO A 3 36.12 -26.64 -35.26
N VAL A 4 35.10 -27.42 -35.62
CA VAL A 4 33.70 -26.98 -35.67
C VAL A 4 33.23 -26.84 -34.23
N TYR A 5 33.09 -25.59 -33.75
CA TYR A 5 32.40 -25.33 -32.49
C TYR A 5 30.92 -25.75 -32.64
N PRO A 6 30.35 -26.48 -31.68
CA PRO A 6 28.94 -26.84 -31.73
C PRO A 6 28.10 -25.56 -31.57
N LYS A 7 27.26 -25.27 -32.57
CA LYS A 7 26.21 -24.27 -32.48
C LYS A 7 25.04 -24.86 -31.71
N ASP A 8 25.21 -25.06 -30.42
CA ASP A 8 24.08 -25.26 -29.53
C ASP A 8 23.58 -23.87 -29.13
N GLU A 9 22.89 -23.20 -30.06
CA GLU A 9 21.96 -22.14 -29.70
C GLU A 9 20.84 -22.82 -28.89
N GLU A 10 21.01 -22.92 -27.57
CA GLU A 10 19.88 -23.01 -26.64
C GLU A 10 19.03 -21.75 -26.87
N LYS A 11 18.09 -21.85 -27.80
CA LYS A 11 17.03 -20.87 -27.94
C LYS A 11 16.33 -20.86 -26.59
N PRO A 12 16.23 -19.70 -25.90
CA PRO A 12 15.52 -19.64 -24.64
C PRO A 12 14.08 -20.09 -24.92
N VAL A 13 13.75 -21.29 -24.46
CA VAL A 13 12.39 -21.81 -24.51
C VAL A 13 11.63 -21.00 -23.48
N VAL A 14 10.65 -20.22 -23.94
CA VAL A 14 9.77 -19.48 -23.05
C VAL A 14 8.88 -20.50 -22.35
N GLU A 15 9.32 -20.93 -21.17
CA GLU A 15 8.53 -21.77 -20.29
C GLU A 15 7.50 -20.88 -19.59
N ASN A 16 6.23 -21.05 -19.97
CA ASN A 16 5.14 -20.37 -19.28
C ASN A 16 4.96 -21.04 -17.92
N ALA A 17 5.44 -20.40 -16.86
CA ALA A 17 5.16 -20.84 -15.50
C ALA A 17 3.63 -20.84 -15.26
N GLU A 18 3.09 -21.93 -14.73
CA GLU A 18 1.68 -22.01 -14.34
C GLU A 18 1.43 -21.02 -13.20
N GLY A 19 0.66 -19.96 -13.48
CA GLY A 19 0.35 -18.91 -12.52
C GLY A 19 -0.37 -17.72 -13.14
N LEU A 20 -1.05 -16.94 -12.30
CA LEU A 20 -1.66 -15.69 -12.74
C LEU A 20 -0.59 -14.61 -12.92
N ASN A 21 -0.43 -14.08 -14.15
CA ASN A 21 0.46 -12.95 -14.39
C ASN A 21 -0.15 -11.64 -13.89
N VAL A 22 -0.10 -11.41 -12.58
CA VAL A 22 -0.64 -10.22 -11.92
C VAL A 22 0.02 -8.95 -12.44
N LEU A 23 1.35 -8.95 -12.62
CA LEU A 23 2.08 -7.79 -13.11
C LEU A 23 1.63 -7.38 -14.52
N GLY A 24 1.47 -8.35 -15.43
CA GLY A 24 0.98 -8.09 -16.78
C GLY A 24 -0.43 -7.51 -16.80
N ILE A 25 -1.32 -8.02 -15.96
CA ILE A 25 -2.69 -7.49 -15.81
C ILE A 25 -2.64 -6.04 -15.29
N ILE A 26 -1.82 -5.74 -14.27
CA ILE A 26 -1.69 -4.38 -13.73
C ILE A 26 -1.21 -3.40 -14.81
N VAL A 27 -0.15 -3.75 -15.55
CA VAL A 27 0.39 -2.89 -16.61
C VAL A 27 -0.64 -2.64 -17.70
N PHE A 28 -1.37 -3.69 -18.11
CA PHE A 28 -2.46 -3.56 -19.07
C PHE A 28 -3.59 -2.65 -18.56
N CYS A 29 -4.05 -2.83 -17.32
CA CYS A 29 -5.10 -2.01 -16.73
C CYS A 29 -4.70 -0.53 -16.61
N ILE A 30 -3.44 -0.24 -16.26
CA ILE A 30 -2.92 1.14 -16.21
C ILE A 30 -2.93 1.75 -17.62
N ALA A 31 -2.39 1.04 -18.62
CA ALA A 31 -2.36 1.52 -19.99
C ALA A 31 -3.79 1.78 -20.53
N LEU A 32 -4.71 0.84 -20.29
CA LEU A 32 -6.12 0.97 -20.66
C LEU A 32 -6.79 2.15 -19.96
N GLY A 33 -6.54 2.33 -18.65
CA GLY A 33 -7.08 3.47 -17.89
C GLY A 33 -6.59 4.82 -18.42
N ILE A 34 -5.30 4.93 -18.78
CA ILE A 34 -4.73 6.14 -19.39
C ILE A 34 -5.36 6.38 -20.78
N SER A 35 -5.48 5.35 -21.61
CA SER A 35 -6.11 5.49 -22.94
C SER A 35 -7.57 5.92 -22.86
N LEU A 36 -8.36 5.36 -21.94
CA LEU A 36 -9.75 5.78 -21.71
C LEU A 36 -9.82 7.23 -21.20
N SER A 37 -8.92 7.62 -20.30
CA SER A 37 -8.89 8.99 -19.77
C SER A 37 -8.61 10.06 -20.85
N GLN A 38 -7.94 9.70 -21.95
CA GLN A 38 -7.62 10.63 -23.04
C GLN A 38 -8.80 10.85 -24.01
N LEU A 39 -9.78 9.94 -24.04
CA LEU A 39 -10.96 10.01 -24.92
C LEU A 39 -12.07 10.95 -24.38
N GLY A 40 -11.90 11.50 -23.17
CA GLY A 40 -12.81 12.49 -22.61
C GLY A 40 -14.24 11.97 -22.44
N ALA A 41 -15.23 12.71 -22.95
CA ALA A 41 -16.66 12.41 -22.76
C ALA A 41 -17.10 11.09 -23.41
N GLU A 42 -16.42 10.62 -24.45
CA GLU A 42 -16.78 9.36 -25.13
C GLU A 42 -16.50 8.13 -24.26
N ALA A 43 -15.53 8.21 -23.35
CA ALA A 43 -15.17 7.12 -22.45
C ALA A 43 -15.94 7.13 -21.12
N ASP A 44 -16.79 8.13 -20.86
CA ASP A 44 -17.47 8.30 -19.58
C ASP A 44 -18.32 7.07 -19.19
N VAL A 45 -19.01 6.47 -20.16
CA VAL A 45 -19.79 5.24 -19.96
C VAL A 45 -18.90 4.08 -19.50
N MET A 46 -17.72 3.91 -20.10
CA MET A 46 -16.77 2.86 -19.71
C MET A 46 -16.16 3.13 -18.33
N ILE A 47 -15.79 4.38 -18.04
CA ILE A 47 -15.25 4.76 -16.72
C ILE A 47 -16.30 4.51 -15.63
N GLN A 48 -17.55 4.90 -15.86
CA GLN A 48 -18.65 4.64 -14.92
C GLN A 48 -18.92 3.15 -14.75
N PHE A 49 -18.84 2.36 -15.82
CA PHE A 49 -18.93 0.90 -15.73
C PHE A 49 -17.86 0.32 -14.78
N PHE A 50 -16.59 0.67 -14.98
CA PHE A 50 -15.50 0.20 -14.11
C PHE A 50 -15.67 0.67 -12.66
N ALA A 51 -16.14 1.91 -12.45
CA ALA A 51 -16.40 2.44 -11.11
C ALA A 51 -17.55 1.73 -10.39
N ILE A 52 -18.62 1.34 -11.11
CA ILE A 52 -19.71 0.54 -10.53
C ILE A 52 -19.22 -0.88 -10.25
N MET A 53 -18.44 -1.46 -11.14
CA MET A 53 -17.87 -2.80 -10.97
C MET A 53 -16.97 -2.87 -9.72
N ASP A 54 -16.10 -1.88 -9.50
CA ASP A 54 -15.29 -1.76 -8.27
C ASP A 54 -16.17 -1.76 -7.01
N LYS A 55 -17.25 -0.97 -6.98
CA LYS A 55 -18.20 -0.96 -5.85
C LYS A 55 -18.85 -2.32 -5.60
N VAL A 56 -19.20 -3.04 -6.67
CA VAL A 56 -19.78 -4.38 -6.57
C VAL A 56 -18.74 -5.36 -6.02
N ILE A 57 -17.50 -5.32 -6.51
CA ILE A 57 -16.40 -6.15 -6.02
C ILE A 57 -16.13 -5.86 -4.53
N MET A 58 -16.05 -4.59 -4.13
CA MET A 58 -15.87 -4.22 -2.72
C MET A 58 -17.01 -4.72 -1.83
N LYS A 59 -18.26 -4.71 -2.30
CA LYS A 59 -19.39 -5.29 -1.56
C LYS A 59 -19.27 -6.80 -1.41
N LEU A 60 -18.77 -7.50 -2.43
CA LEU A 60 -18.46 -8.92 -2.35
C LEU A 60 -17.33 -9.18 -1.34
N VAL A 61 -16.24 -8.42 -1.40
CA VAL A 61 -15.11 -8.53 -0.45
C VAL A 61 -15.59 -8.31 0.98
N MET A 62 -16.41 -7.29 1.25
CA MET A 62 -17.00 -7.08 2.58
C MET A 62 -17.87 -8.26 3.03
N THR A 63 -18.60 -8.88 2.12
CA THR A 63 -19.42 -10.07 2.43
C THR A 63 -18.51 -11.25 2.82
N VAL A 64 -17.41 -11.47 2.11
CA VAL A 64 -16.41 -12.50 2.45
C VAL A 64 -15.72 -12.18 3.78
N MET A 65 -15.42 -10.91 4.06
CA MET A 65 -14.86 -10.48 5.33
C MET A 65 -15.76 -10.83 6.52
N TRP A 66 -17.08 -10.86 6.38
CA TRP A 66 -17.99 -11.33 7.44
C TRP A 66 -17.80 -12.80 7.80
N TYR A 67 -17.38 -13.64 6.83
CA TYR A 67 -17.06 -15.04 7.06
C TYR A 67 -15.60 -15.26 7.50
N SER A 68 -14.74 -14.28 7.28
CA SER A 68 -13.31 -14.30 7.63
C SER A 68 -13.00 -14.74 9.06
N PRO A 69 -13.72 -14.30 10.12
CA PRO A 69 -13.40 -14.72 11.50
C PRO A 69 -13.41 -16.24 11.69
N PHE A 70 -14.34 -16.94 11.03
CA PHE A 70 -14.40 -18.40 11.07
C PHE A 70 -13.27 -19.03 10.26
N GLY A 71 -12.98 -18.51 9.07
CA GLY A 71 -11.86 -18.98 8.23
C GLY A 71 -10.51 -18.81 8.92
N ILE A 72 -10.25 -17.64 9.51
CA ILE A 72 -9.03 -17.34 10.25
C ILE A 72 -8.88 -18.28 11.46
N MET A 73 -9.96 -18.54 12.21
CA MET A 73 -9.91 -19.47 13.34
C MET A 73 -9.47 -20.87 12.90
N CYS A 74 -10.04 -21.38 11.80
CA CYS A 74 -9.65 -22.68 11.25
C CYS A 74 -8.20 -22.71 10.75
N LEU A 75 -7.75 -21.64 10.09
CA LEU A 75 -6.37 -21.52 9.60
C LEU A 75 -5.36 -21.47 10.76
N ILE A 76 -5.65 -20.69 11.81
CA ILE A 76 -4.79 -20.60 13.00
C ILE A 76 -4.73 -21.97 13.69
N MET A 77 -5.86 -22.63 13.91
CA MET A 77 -5.90 -23.95 14.53
C MET A 77 -5.10 -24.97 13.69
N GLY A 78 -5.31 -24.99 12.37
CA GLY A 78 -4.56 -25.86 11.46
C GLY A 78 -3.06 -25.62 11.51
N LYS A 79 -2.64 -24.35 11.53
CA LYS A 79 -1.21 -23.99 11.65
C LYS A 79 -0.62 -24.37 12.99
N ILE A 80 -1.35 -24.24 14.09
CA ILE A 80 -0.87 -24.65 15.42
C ILE A 80 -0.61 -26.15 15.47
N LEU A 81 -1.43 -26.99 14.81
CA LEU A 81 -1.23 -28.44 14.76
C LEU A 81 -0.01 -28.87 13.94
N GLU A 82 0.41 -28.07 12.95
CA GLU A 82 1.61 -28.33 12.14
C GLU A 82 2.92 -27.91 12.86
N ILE A 83 2.83 -27.05 13.88
CA ILE A 83 4.00 -26.51 14.57
C ILE A 83 4.50 -27.51 15.62
N HIS A 84 5.73 -28.00 15.43
CA HIS A 84 6.41 -28.89 16.39
C HIS A 84 6.95 -28.14 17.62
N ASP A 85 7.33 -26.86 17.49
CA ASP A 85 7.78 -26.00 18.59
C ASP A 85 7.10 -24.63 18.55
N LEU A 86 6.16 -24.43 19.49
CA LEU A 86 5.42 -23.19 19.64
C LEU A 86 6.31 -22.01 20.06
N ALA A 87 7.36 -22.27 20.85
CA ALA A 87 8.23 -21.22 21.37
C ALA A 87 9.08 -20.60 20.26
N ASP A 88 9.63 -21.44 19.36
CA ASP A 88 10.40 -20.98 18.21
C ASP A 88 9.53 -20.21 17.21
N THR A 89 8.30 -20.67 16.97
CA THR A 89 7.36 -19.95 16.08
C THR A 89 6.95 -18.60 16.67
N ALA A 90 6.63 -18.56 17.96
CA ALA A 90 6.32 -17.30 18.66
C ALA A 90 7.51 -16.34 18.62
N ARG A 91 8.75 -16.84 18.75
CA ARG A 91 9.96 -16.04 18.62
C ARG A 91 10.14 -15.48 17.21
N MET A 92 9.90 -16.28 16.17
CA MET A 92 9.95 -15.80 14.78
C MET A 92 8.93 -14.70 14.52
N LEU A 93 7.69 -14.86 14.98
CA LEU A 93 6.65 -13.83 14.88
C LEU A 93 7.00 -12.56 15.66
N ALA A 94 7.56 -12.70 16.87
CA ALA A 94 8.03 -11.56 17.65
C ALA A 94 9.17 -10.81 16.94
N MET A 95 10.14 -11.53 16.37
CA MET A 95 11.22 -10.92 15.58
C MET A 95 10.70 -10.23 14.32
N TYR A 96 9.70 -10.80 13.65
CA TYR A 96 9.00 -10.13 12.54
C TYR A 96 8.36 -8.82 13.00
N MET A 97 7.60 -8.83 14.09
CA MET A 97 6.98 -7.63 14.66
C MET A 97 8.01 -6.54 14.99
N VAL A 98 9.11 -6.91 15.66
CA VAL A 98 10.19 -5.98 15.98
C VAL A 98 10.82 -5.41 14.71
N THR A 99 11.03 -6.23 13.69
CA THR A 99 11.62 -5.80 12.41
C THR A 99 10.71 -4.81 11.68
N VAL A 100 9.41 -5.10 11.59
CA VAL A 100 8.42 -4.22 10.96
C VAL A 100 8.30 -2.90 11.72
N LEU A 101 8.16 -2.95 13.05
CA LEU A 101 8.06 -1.75 13.88
C LEU A 101 9.32 -0.88 13.78
N THR A 102 10.50 -1.50 13.79
CA THR A 102 11.77 -0.78 13.63
C THR A 102 11.88 -0.18 12.22
N GLY A 103 11.48 -0.91 11.18
CA GLY A 103 11.45 -0.41 9.81
C GLY A 103 10.52 0.80 9.65
N LEU A 104 9.31 0.73 10.21
CA LEU A 104 8.35 1.86 10.23
C LEU A 104 8.87 3.04 11.06
N ALA A 105 9.51 2.79 12.20
CA ALA A 105 10.11 3.83 13.03
C ALA A 105 11.26 4.55 12.28
N VAL A 106 12.16 3.80 11.64
CA VAL A 106 13.24 4.37 10.81
C VAL A 106 12.66 5.15 9.63
N HIS A 107 11.65 4.62 8.94
CA HIS A 107 11.03 5.32 7.82
C HIS A 107 10.36 6.63 8.26
N SER A 108 9.59 6.60 9.36
CA SER A 108 8.84 7.75 9.87
C SER A 108 9.69 8.81 10.57
N LEU A 109 10.77 8.41 11.26
CA LEU A 109 11.62 9.33 12.04
C LEU A 109 12.91 9.74 11.34
N ILE A 110 13.39 8.97 10.37
CA ILE A 110 14.65 9.25 9.66
C ILE A 110 14.36 9.57 8.19
N SER A 111 13.77 8.65 7.42
CA SER A 111 13.62 8.82 5.97
C SER A 111 12.74 10.03 5.60
N LEU A 112 11.52 10.10 6.15
CA LEU A 112 10.59 11.21 5.86
C LEU A 112 11.09 12.58 6.38
N PRO A 113 11.61 12.69 7.63
CA PRO A 113 12.19 13.95 8.11
C PRO A 113 13.43 14.40 7.34
N LEU A 114 14.28 13.47 6.91
CA LEU A 114 15.45 13.78 6.08
C LEU A 114 15.02 14.34 4.72
N LEU A 115 14.06 13.69 4.05
CA LEU A 115 13.51 14.16 2.78
C LEU A 115 12.89 15.55 2.93
N PHE A 116 12.15 15.78 4.02
CA PHE A 116 11.58 17.09 4.34
C PHE A 116 12.65 18.15 4.55
N PHE A 117 13.70 17.85 5.32
CA PHE A 117 14.79 18.77 5.59
C PHE A 117 15.58 19.11 4.32
N LEU A 118 15.88 18.12 3.46
CA LEU A 118 16.57 18.36 2.18
C LEU A 118 15.76 19.27 1.26
N SER A 119 14.44 19.11 1.23
CA SER A 119 13.55 19.87 0.33
C SER A 119 13.24 21.28 0.84
N THR A 120 12.95 21.42 2.14
CA THR A 120 12.46 22.69 2.72
C THR A 120 13.52 23.45 3.51
N LYS A 121 14.64 22.80 3.87
CA LYS A 121 15.69 23.31 4.78
C LYS A 121 15.16 23.82 6.13
N LYS A 122 13.96 23.40 6.54
CA LYS A 122 13.34 23.73 7.82
C LYS A 122 13.44 22.55 8.78
N ASN A 123 13.41 22.85 10.08
CA ASN A 123 13.48 21.82 11.12
C ASN A 123 12.25 20.88 11.05
N PRO A 124 12.42 19.58 10.71
CA PRO A 124 11.32 18.63 10.59
C PRO A 124 10.68 18.31 11.94
N PHE A 125 11.42 18.40 13.06
CA PHE A 125 10.89 18.07 14.38
C PHE A 125 9.81 19.05 14.85
N THR A 126 9.92 20.33 14.46
CA THR A 126 8.86 21.32 14.71
C THR A 126 7.60 20.97 13.93
N PHE A 127 7.76 20.49 12.69
CA PHE A 127 6.65 20.06 11.85
C PHE A 127 5.94 18.83 12.44
N MET A 128 6.69 17.81 12.86
CA MET A 128 6.12 16.62 13.50
C MET A 128 5.36 16.95 14.80
N ARG A 129 5.86 17.89 15.61
CA ARG A 129 5.14 18.33 16.83
C ARG A 129 3.78 18.93 16.52
N GLY A 130 3.67 19.73 15.45
CA GLY A 130 2.38 20.29 15.01
C GLY A 130 1.36 19.24 14.55
N LEU A 131 1.84 18.03 14.18
CA LEU A 131 1.05 16.89 13.73
C LEU A 131 0.81 15.81 14.79
N LEU A 132 1.32 16.00 16.02
CA LEU A 132 1.28 14.98 17.08
C LEU A 132 -0.16 14.48 17.35
N GLN A 133 -1.14 15.39 17.35
CA GLN A 133 -2.54 15.05 17.56
C GLN A 133 -3.08 14.12 16.46
N ALA A 134 -2.71 14.36 15.20
CA ALA A 134 -3.09 13.49 14.09
C ALA A 134 -2.44 12.10 14.22
N TRP A 135 -1.19 12.03 14.67
CA TRP A 135 -0.47 10.77 14.89
C TRP A 135 -1.12 9.91 15.98
N ILE A 136 -1.47 10.52 17.11
CA ILE A 136 -2.13 9.81 18.22
C ILE A 136 -3.48 9.27 17.77
N THR A 137 -4.28 10.08 17.06
CA THR A 137 -5.55 9.59 16.53
C THR A 137 -5.35 8.48 15.50
N ALA A 138 -4.34 8.58 14.63
CA ALA A 138 -4.10 7.55 13.60
C ALA A 138 -3.69 6.22 14.21
N LEU A 139 -2.94 6.24 15.31
CA LEU A 139 -2.63 5.06 16.08
C LEU A 139 -3.88 4.45 16.74
N GLY A 140 -4.76 5.30 17.30
CA GLY A 140 -5.98 4.85 17.99
C GLY A 140 -7.08 4.34 17.05
N THR A 141 -7.24 4.95 15.87
CA THR A 141 -8.28 4.57 14.90
C THR A 141 -7.80 3.52 13.89
N ALA A 142 -6.48 3.35 13.77
CA ALA A 142 -5.84 2.50 12.76
C ALA A 142 -6.33 2.78 11.32
N SER A 143 -6.81 4.00 11.02
CA SER A 143 -7.40 4.36 9.73
C SER A 143 -6.92 5.75 9.25
N SER A 144 -6.31 5.77 8.07
CA SER A 144 -5.84 7.00 7.41
C SER A 144 -7.00 7.91 6.96
N SER A 145 -8.13 7.33 6.54
CA SER A 145 -9.31 8.12 6.13
C SER A 145 -10.05 8.72 7.32
N ALA A 146 -10.07 8.03 8.47
CA ALA A 146 -10.66 8.53 9.71
C ALA A 146 -9.87 9.69 10.33
N THR A 147 -8.58 9.84 9.98
CA THR A 147 -7.68 10.85 10.57
C THR A 147 -7.50 12.09 9.72
N LEU A 148 -7.88 12.05 8.44
CA LEU A 148 -7.91 13.19 7.53
C LEU A 148 -8.42 14.51 8.13
N PRO A 149 -9.61 14.57 8.78
CA PRO A 149 -10.13 15.83 9.31
C PRO A 149 -9.24 16.44 10.40
N ILE A 150 -8.59 15.62 11.21
CA ILE A 150 -7.67 16.10 12.26
C ILE A 150 -6.35 16.55 11.64
N THR A 151 -5.89 15.84 10.61
CA THR A 151 -4.70 16.21 9.84
C THR A 151 -4.88 17.57 9.15
N TYR A 152 -6.07 17.87 8.61
CA TYR A 152 -6.41 19.19 8.07
C TYR A 152 -6.22 20.30 9.10
N ASN A 153 -6.82 20.16 10.28
CA ASN A 153 -6.74 21.17 11.34
C ASN A 153 -5.29 21.34 11.82
N CYS A 154 -4.54 20.25 12.01
CA CYS A 154 -3.14 20.32 12.40
C CYS A 154 -2.27 21.08 11.38
N LEU A 155 -2.51 20.88 10.08
CA LEU A 155 -1.72 21.54 9.02
C LEU A 155 -2.11 23.01 8.83
N GLU A 156 -3.39 23.33 8.88
CA GLU A 156 -3.88 24.69 8.67
C GLU A 156 -3.67 25.57 9.93
N GLU A 157 -3.97 25.06 11.13
CA GLU A 157 -3.96 25.84 12.37
C GLU A 157 -2.61 25.78 13.10
N ASN A 158 -1.99 24.60 13.26
CA ASN A 158 -0.74 24.48 14.01
C ASN A 158 0.51 24.81 13.16
N LEU A 159 0.45 24.52 11.86
CA LEU A 159 1.61 24.60 10.95
C LEU A 159 1.49 25.72 9.90
N GLY A 160 0.32 26.36 9.80
CA GLY A 160 0.10 27.52 8.93
C GLY A 160 0.25 27.22 7.44
N VAL A 161 -0.05 25.99 7.00
CA VAL A 161 0.03 25.61 5.58
C VAL A 161 -1.16 26.20 4.81
N ASP A 162 -0.91 26.72 3.60
CA ASP A 162 -1.95 27.31 2.76
C ASP A 162 -3.08 26.30 2.46
N ARG A 163 -4.33 26.70 2.72
CA ARG A 163 -5.52 25.86 2.57
C ARG A 163 -5.69 25.31 1.15
N ARG A 164 -5.17 26.02 0.13
CA ARG A 164 -5.21 25.55 -1.26
C ARG A 164 -4.32 24.33 -1.46
N VAL A 165 -3.19 24.27 -0.76
CA VAL A 165 -2.25 23.14 -0.83
C VAL A 165 -2.77 21.96 -0.02
N THR A 166 -3.24 22.18 1.21
CA THR A 166 -3.76 21.10 2.07
C THR A 166 -4.95 20.38 1.42
N ARG A 167 -5.89 21.13 0.85
CA ARG A 167 -7.11 20.59 0.21
C ARG A 167 -6.86 19.87 -1.11
N PHE A 168 -5.70 20.08 -1.73
CA PHE A 168 -5.30 19.34 -2.92
C PHE A 168 -4.47 18.10 -2.55
N VAL A 169 -3.43 18.28 -1.71
CA VAL A 169 -2.44 17.24 -1.44
C VAL A 169 -2.95 16.17 -0.47
N LEU A 170 -3.73 16.52 0.56
CA LEU A 170 -4.17 15.55 1.56
C LEU A 170 -5.15 14.51 1.03
N PRO A 171 -6.19 14.86 0.24
CA PRO A 171 -7.10 13.86 -0.33
C PRO A 171 -6.39 12.92 -1.30
N VAL A 172 -5.48 13.46 -2.12
CA VAL A 172 -4.69 12.69 -3.09
C VAL A 172 -3.70 11.78 -2.34
N GLY A 173 -3.05 12.28 -1.30
CA GLY A 173 -2.12 11.52 -0.48
C GLY A 173 -2.79 10.40 0.31
N ALA A 174 -3.99 10.62 0.85
CA ALA A 174 -4.71 9.61 1.62
C ALA A 174 -5.20 8.42 0.79
N THR A 175 -5.36 8.59 -0.53
CA THR A 175 -5.79 7.53 -1.45
C THR A 175 -4.63 6.89 -2.20
N ILE A 176 -3.65 7.67 -2.65
CA ILE A 176 -2.54 7.18 -3.49
C ILE A 176 -1.32 6.79 -2.64
N ASN A 177 -1.00 7.56 -1.61
CA ASN A 177 0.18 7.32 -0.76
C ASN A 177 -0.21 6.56 0.51
N MET A 178 -0.61 5.29 0.35
CA MET A 178 -0.79 4.40 1.49
C MET A 178 0.55 3.79 1.89
N VAL A 179 1.08 4.22 3.04
CA VAL A 179 2.26 3.61 3.69
C VAL A 179 1.91 2.27 4.35
N ARG A 180 0.63 1.90 4.37
CA ARG A 180 0.18 0.55 4.69
C ARG A 180 0.02 -0.23 3.37
N PRO A 181 0.57 -1.45 3.23
CA PRO A 181 0.16 -2.34 2.16
C PRO A 181 -1.34 -2.57 2.28
N SER A 182 -2.12 -2.28 1.25
CA SER A 182 -3.46 -2.84 1.12
C SER A 182 -3.28 -4.34 0.94
N GLU A 183 -3.53 -5.11 2.00
CA GLU A 183 -3.95 -6.50 1.84
C GLU A 183 -5.34 -6.55 1.20
#